data_AF-A0AAE4B5F5-F1
#
_entry.id   AF-A0AAE4B5F5-F1
#
_cell.length_a   1.000
_cell.length_b   1.000
_cell.length_c   1.000
_cell.angle_alpha   90.00
_cell.angle_beta   90.00
_cell.angle_gamma   90.00
#
_symmetry.space_group_name_H-M   'P 1'
#
loop_
_entity.id
_entity.type
_entity.pdbx_description
1 polymer ?
#
loop_
_entity_poly.entity_id
_entity_poly.type
_entity_poly.pdbx_seq_one_letter_code
_entity_poly.pdbx_strand_id
1 'polypeptide(L)'
;MRIFKSVCLSMAVCLAAASANADVYQCDRIKMGRDGWISEVIFFSIDEASNSAAIHDAYTEAFHGGAMKAQLAEATAKRFRVKWTVRNVKTSNTGAIIPRVRYSAVLDRKTLKLFINATLSGADNRPWGEAQCKVLK
;
A
#
# COMPACT_ATOMS: atom_id res chain seq x y z
N MET A 1 -53.09 -35.50 -14.47
CA MET A 1 -52.85 -34.07 -14.75
C MET A 1 -52.01 -33.46 -13.62
N ARG A 2 -50.67 -33.43 -13.75
CA ARG A 2 -49.76 -32.56 -12.97
C ARG A 2 -48.52 -32.29 -13.82
N ILE A 3 -48.43 -31.06 -14.35
CA ILE A 3 -47.35 -30.56 -15.19
C ILE A 3 -46.29 -29.98 -14.24
N PHE A 4 -45.16 -30.65 -14.07
CA PHE A 4 -44.00 -30.06 -13.39
C PHE A 4 -43.16 -29.30 -14.42
N LYS A 5 -43.32 -27.97 -14.44
CA LYS A 5 -42.45 -27.04 -15.18
C LYS A 5 -41.08 -27.01 -14.51
N SER A 6 -40.08 -27.64 -15.13
CA SER A 6 -38.69 -27.48 -14.71
C SER A 6 -38.13 -26.19 -15.31
N VAL A 7 -37.98 -25.17 -14.47
CA VAL A 7 -37.26 -23.93 -14.78
C VAL A 7 -35.77 -24.23 -14.73
N CYS A 8 -35.10 -24.16 -15.88
CA CYS A 8 -33.65 -24.31 -15.97
C CYS A 8 -32.99 -23.03 -15.43
N LEU A 9 -32.38 -23.14 -14.26
CA LEU A 9 -31.68 -22.05 -13.56
C LEU A 9 -30.31 -21.86 -14.20
N SER A 10 -30.18 -20.89 -15.11
CA SER A 10 -28.88 -20.51 -15.69
C SER A 10 -27.99 -19.88 -14.62
N MET A 11 -27.03 -20.67 -14.14
CA MET A 11 -26.01 -20.26 -13.18
C MET A 11 -25.01 -19.32 -13.90
N ALA A 12 -25.21 -18.01 -13.75
CA ALA A 12 -24.26 -17.00 -14.19
C ALA A 12 -22.98 -17.11 -13.34
N VAL A 13 -21.94 -17.72 -13.92
CA VAL A 13 -20.60 -17.71 -13.34
C VAL A 13 -20.07 -16.27 -13.47
N CYS A 14 -20.21 -15.49 -12.40
CA CYS A 14 -19.45 -14.25 -12.24
C CYS A 14 -17.98 -14.62 -12.01
N LEU A 15 -17.21 -14.78 -13.10
CA LEU A 15 -15.75 -14.75 -13.00
C LEU A 15 -15.34 -13.34 -12.56
N ALA A 16 -15.13 -13.17 -11.26
CA ALA A 16 -14.32 -12.08 -10.75
C ALA A 16 -12.91 -12.28 -11.30
N ALA A 17 -12.55 -11.54 -12.36
CA ALA A 17 -11.20 -11.51 -12.88
C ALA A 17 -10.29 -10.97 -11.76
N ALA A 18 -9.57 -11.86 -11.08
CA ALA A 18 -8.41 -11.47 -10.31
C ALA A 18 -7.43 -10.83 -11.30
N SER A 19 -7.17 -9.53 -11.17
CA SER A 19 -6.22 -8.84 -12.04
C SER A 19 -4.81 -9.36 -11.76
N ALA A 20 -4.39 -10.37 -12.53
CA ALA A 20 -3.07 -10.98 -12.48
C ALA A 20 -1.94 -10.07 -13.02
N ASN A 21 -2.12 -8.75 -13.00
CA ASN A 21 -1.21 -7.77 -13.62
C ASN A 21 -0.66 -6.73 -12.63
N ALA A 22 -0.78 -6.95 -11.32
CA ALA A 22 -0.19 -6.05 -10.35
C ALA A 22 1.32 -6.29 -10.25
N ASP A 23 2.13 -5.27 -10.54
CA ASP A 23 3.56 -5.31 -10.27
C ASP A 23 3.78 -5.14 -8.76
N VAL A 24 4.63 -6.00 -8.18
CA VAL A 24 5.03 -5.89 -6.78
C VAL A 24 6.44 -5.32 -6.70
N TYR A 25 6.61 -4.24 -5.95
CA TYR A 25 7.90 -3.61 -5.71
C TYR A 25 8.29 -3.86 -4.25
N GLN A 26 9.41 -4.54 -4.04
CA GLN A 26 10.03 -4.65 -2.72
C GLN A 26 11.10 -3.58 -2.58
N CYS A 27 10.95 -2.72 -1.58
CA CYS A 27 11.93 -1.71 -1.21
C CYS A 27 12.48 -2.10 0.17
N ASP A 28 13.75 -2.54 0.21
CA ASP A 28 14.43 -2.94 1.43
C ASP A 28 15.52 -1.95 1.81
N ARG A 29 16.00 -2.06 3.06
CA ARG A 29 17.09 -1.24 3.62
C ARG A 29 16.81 0.27 3.50
N ILE A 30 15.60 0.69 3.85
CA ILE A 30 15.24 2.11 3.82
C ILE A 30 16.18 2.91 4.70
N LYS A 31 16.96 3.81 4.08
CA LYS A 31 17.82 4.77 4.75
C LYS A 31 16.94 5.88 5.31
N MET A 32 16.65 5.77 6.60
CA MET A 32 15.79 6.72 7.31
C MET A 32 16.55 8.01 7.70
N GLY A 33 15.81 9.12 7.72
CA GLY A 33 16.19 10.32 8.45
C GLY A 33 16.10 10.12 9.97
N ARG A 34 16.40 11.18 10.72
CA ARG A 34 16.51 11.13 12.19
C ARG A 34 15.21 10.78 12.93
N ASP A 35 14.07 11.04 12.31
CA ASP A 35 12.77 11.03 12.99
C ASP A 35 12.11 9.65 13.08
N GLY A 36 12.61 8.61 12.38
CA GLY A 36 12.01 7.27 12.40
C GLY A 36 10.66 7.20 11.66
N TRP A 37 9.71 6.37 12.12
CA TRP A 37 8.33 6.21 11.61
C TRP A 37 8.15 5.62 10.22
N ILE A 38 9.21 5.05 9.64
CA ILE A 38 9.19 4.42 8.34
C ILE A 38 9.72 2.99 8.51
N SER A 39 9.00 2.01 7.97
CA SER A 39 9.42 0.61 8.03
C SER A 39 10.73 0.41 7.26
N GLU A 40 11.58 -0.53 7.68
CA GLU A 40 12.82 -0.84 6.95
C GLU A 40 12.56 -1.52 5.60
N VAL A 41 11.43 -2.22 5.49
CA VAL A 41 10.97 -2.92 4.29
C VAL A 41 9.53 -2.50 4.01
N ILE A 42 9.27 -2.14 2.75
CA ILE A 42 7.93 -1.80 2.25
C ILE A 42 7.70 -2.54 0.94
N PHE A 43 6.53 -3.15 0.81
CA PHE A 43 6.04 -3.73 -0.44
C PHE A 43 4.94 -2.84 -1.01
N PHE A 44 5.07 -2.49 -2.30
CA PHE A 44 4.05 -1.81 -3.07
C PHE A 44 3.47 -2.78 -4.09
N SER A 45 2.17 -3.00 -4.08
CA SER A 45 1.47 -3.64 -5.19
C SER A 45 0.79 -2.55 -6.00
N ILE A 46 1.08 -2.45 -7.30
CA ILE A 46 0.54 -1.42 -8.19
C ILE A 46 -0.07 -2.10 -9.41
N ASP A 47 -1.36 -1.86 -9.64
CA ASP A 47 -2.07 -2.27 -10.85
C ASP A 47 -2.48 -1.00 -11.60
N GLU A 48 -1.73 -0.67 -12.66
CA GLU A 48 -2.01 0.49 -13.50
C GLU A 48 -3.33 0.34 -14.27
N ALA A 49 -3.74 -0.89 -14.61
CA ALA A 49 -4.96 -1.14 -15.39
C ALA A 49 -6.22 -0.84 -14.56
N SER A 50 -6.21 -1.19 -13.27
CA SER A 50 -7.30 -0.86 -12.35
C SER A 50 -7.10 0.44 -11.57
N ASN A 51 -5.99 1.16 -11.82
CA ASN A 51 -5.57 2.36 -11.08
C ASN A 51 -5.62 2.13 -9.56
N SER A 52 -5.11 0.98 -9.11
CA SER A 52 -5.14 0.57 -7.71
C SER A 52 -3.74 0.34 -7.17
N ALA A 53 -3.59 0.55 -5.85
CA ALA A 53 -2.37 0.28 -5.14
C ALA A 53 -2.67 -0.33 -3.76
N ALA A 54 -1.76 -1.17 -3.29
CA ALA A 54 -1.73 -1.67 -1.91
C ALA A 54 -0.32 -1.57 -1.33
N ILE A 55 -0.24 -1.41 -0.01
CA ILE A 55 1.00 -1.30 0.74
C ILE A 55 1.03 -2.38 1.81
N HIS A 56 2.18 -3.02 1.97
CA HIS A 56 2.46 -3.88 3.11
C HIS A 56 3.81 -3.53 3.71
N ASP A 57 3.84 -3.40 5.03
CA ASP A 57 5.01 -3.06 5.84
C ASP A 57 4.73 -3.40 7.31
N ALA A 58 5.69 -3.15 8.21
CA ALA A 58 5.54 -3.48 9.63
C ALA A 58 4.38 -2.71 10.32
N TYR A 59 4.08 -1.48 9.89
CA TYR A 59 2.98 -0.69 10.47
C TYR A 59 1.61 -1.20 10.01
N THR A 60 1.46 -1.49 8.72
CA THR A 60 0.21 -2.03 8.17
C THR A 60 -0.05 -3.44 8.68
N GLU A 61 0.98 -4.26 8.85
CA GLU A 61 0.88 -5.55 9.55
C GLU A 61 0.36 -5.36 10.98
N ALA A 62 1.03 -4.52 11.78
CA ALA A 62 0.72 -4.36 13.20
C ALA A 62 -0.65 -3.69 13.47
N PHE A 63 -1.07 -2.74 12.63
CA PHE A 63 -2.25 -1.90 12.89
C PHE A 63 -3.44 -2.19 11.98
N HIS A 64 -3.24 -2.91 10.88
CA HIS A 64 -4.29 -3.27 9.92
C HIS A 64 -4.37 -4.78 9.61
N GLY A 65 -3.48 -5.60 10.18
CA GLY A 65 -3.49 -7.06 10.01
C GLY A 65 -2.99 -7.52 8.64
N GLY A 66 -2.22 -6.69 7.94
CA GLY A 66 -1.60 -7.03 6.68
C GLY A 66 -1.63 -5.91 5.66
N ALA A 67 -1.61 -6.28 4.38
CA ALA A 67 -1.61 -5.32 3.29
C ALA A 67 -2.87 -4.45 3.30
N MET A 68 -2.70 -3.14 3.13
CA MET A 68 -3.81 -2.19 3.09
C MET A 68 -3.92 -1.52 1.72
N LYS A 69 -5.16 -1.19 1.32
CA LYS A 69 -5.39 -0.37 0.13
C LYS A 69 -4.75 1.00 0.30
N ALA A 70 -4.02 1.43 -0.72
CA ALA A 70 -3.42 2.75 -0.83
C ALA A 70 -3.98 3.52 -2.03
N GLN A 71 -3.77 4.83 -2.02
CA GLN A 71 -4.14 5.69 -3.12
C GLN A 71 -2.96 5.81 -4.09
N LEU A 72 -3.16 5.39 -5.34
CA LEU A 72 -2.28 5.74 -6.44
C LEU A 72 -2.60 7.17 -6.89
N ALA A 73 -1.89 8.14 -6.30
CA ALA A 73 -2.14 9.57 -6.50
C ALA A 73 -1.54 10.10 -7.82
N GLU A 74 -0.55 9.40 -8.37
CA GLU A 74 0.10 9.73 -9.64
C GLU A 74 0.64 8.44 -10.26
N ALA A 75 0.35 8.21 -11.53
CA ALA A 75 0.92 7.14 -12.34
C ALA A 75 1.32 7.73 -13.70
N THR A 76 2.60 8.04 -13.86
CA THR A 76 3.17 8.58 -15.10
C THR A 76 4.25 7.67 -15.60
N ALA A 77 4.71 7.85 -16.84
CA ALA A 77 5.86 7.11 -17.37
C ALA A 77 7.15 7.28 -16.54
N LYS A 78 7.27 8.34 -15.72
CA LYS A 78 8.46 8.62 -14.91
C LYS A 78 8.37 8.07 -13.50
N ARG A 79 7.20 8.14 -12.87
CA ARG A 79 7.05 7.84 -11.44
C ARG A 79 5.65 7.40 -11.05
N PHE A 80 5.60 6.65 -9.95
CA PHE A 80 4.40 6.43 -9.16
C PHE A 80 4.43 7.30 -7.90
N ARG A 81 3.27 7.81 -7.49
CA ARG A 81 3.07 8.41 -6.17
C ARG A 81 1.99 7.64 -5.44
N VAL A 82 2.34 7.02 -4.33
CA VAL A 82 1.43 6.23 -3.51
C VAL A 82 1.26 6.91 -2.15
N LYS A 83 0.02 7.05 -1.71
CA LYS A 83 -0.34 7.66 -0.42
C LYS A 83 -1.21 6.72 0.39
N TRP A 84 -0.94 6.63 1.69
CA TRP A 84 -1.76 5.87 2.62
C TRP A 84 -1.78 6.54 3.99
N THR A 85 -2.66 6.07 4.87
CA THR A 85 -2.79 6.59 6.23
C THR A 85 -3.01 5.44 7.18
N VAL A 86 -2.09 5.28 8.13
CA VAL A 86 -2.26 4.37 9.26
C VAL A 86 -2.90 5.15 10.41
N ARG A 87 -3.88 4.56 11.07
CA ARG A 87 -4.65 5.22 12.13
C ARG A 87 -4.36 4.58 13.49
N ASN A 88 -4.48 5.39 14.54
CA ASN A 88 -4.36 4.95 15.93
C ASN A 88 -3.05 4.18 16.22
N VAL A 89 -1.93 4.69 15.69
CA VAL A 89 -0.61 4.07 15.86
C VAL A 89 -0.16 4.27 17.30
N LYS A 90 -0.01 3.17 18.04
CA LYS A 90 0.51 3.19 19.41
C LYS A 90 2.02 3.28 19.38
N THR A 91 2.59 4.27 20.07
CA THR A 91 4.04 4.43 20.18
C THR A 91 4.62 3.37 21.12
N SER A 92 5.76 2.79 20.77
CA SER A 92 6.41 1.77 21.59
C SER A 92 7.07 2.35 22.84
N ASN A 93 7.50 3.61 22.79
CA ASN A 93 8.26 4.27 23.86
C ASN A 93 7.36 4.87 24.97
N THR A 94 6.27 5.54 24.60
CA THR A 94 5.37 6.23 25.56
C THR A 94 4.01 5.56 25.70
N GLY A 95 3.64 4.64 24.79
CA GLY A 95 2.30 4.07 24.72
C GLY A 95 1.24 5.06 24.22
N ALA A 96 1.64 6.28 23.83
CA ALA A 96 0.74 7.29 23.31
C ALA A 96 0.17 6.86 21.94
N ILE A 97 -1.03 7.33 21.64
CA ILE A 97 -1.69 7.05 20.36
C ILE A 97 -1.48 8.25 19.44
N ILE A 98 -0.90 8.01 18.26
CA ILE A 98 -0.88 8.96 17.15
C ILE A 98 -2.14 8.70 16.31
N PRO A 99 -3.12 9.62 16.29
CA PRO A 99 -4.39 9.39 15.61
C PRO A 99 -4.26 9.07 14.12
N ARG A 100 -3.33 9.76 13.43
CA ARG A 100 -3.06 9.56 12.00
C ARG A 100 -1.59 9.73 11.68
N VAL A 101 -1.04 8.76 10.96
CA VAL A 101 0.26 8.88 10.28
C VAL A 101 0.00 8.82 8.78
N ARG A 102 0.26 9.92 8.08
CA ARG A 102 0.05 10.01 6.63
C ARG A 102 1.37 9.80 5.91
N TYR A 103 1.39 8.85 5.00
CA TYR A 103 2.57 8.53 4.20
C TYR A 103 2.39 9.01 2.76
N SER A 104 3.48 9.48 2.17
CA SER A 104 3.59 9.77 0.73
C SER A 104 4.91 9.20 0.22
N ALA A 105 4.81 8.22 -0.67
CA ALA A 105 5.95 7.63 -1.34
C ALA A 105 5.96 7.97 -2.83
N VAL A 106 7.15 8.19 -3.37
CA VAL A 106 7.42 8.40 -4.80
C VAL A 106 8.42 7.35 -5.24
N LEU A 107 8.03 6.55 -6.22
CA LEU A 107 8.88 5.55 -6.85
C LEU A 107 9.23 6.00 -8.27
N ASP A 108 10.51 6.20 -8.54
CA ASP A 108 10.99 6.45 -9.90
C ASP A 108 10.97 5.14 -10.70
N ARG A 109 10.30 5.14 -11.85
CA ARG A 109 10.06 3.91 -12.63
C ARG A 109 11.30 3.41 -13.36
N LYS A 110 12.25 4.30 -13.66
CA LYS A 110 13.46 3.95 -14.42
C LYS A 110 14.55 3.41 -13.50
N THR A 111 14.74 4.08 -12.37
CA THR A 111 15.82 3.78 -11.42
C THR A 111 15.35 2.92 -10.26
N LEU A 112 14.04 2.74 -10.09
CA LEU A 112 13.43 2.05 -8.95
C LEU A 112 13.84 2.63 -7.60
N LYS A 113 14.17 3.93 -7.58
CA LYS A 113 14.46 4.65 -6.33
C LYS A 113 13.17 5.11 -5.68
N LEU A 114 13.03 4.77 -4.40
CA LEU A 114 11.97 5.22 -3.53
C LEU A 114 12.42 6.44 -2.74
N PHE A 115 11.56 7.45 -2.68
CA PHE A 115 11.58 8.46 -1.64
C PHE A 115 10.25 8.43 -0.90
N ILE A 116 10.28 8.35 0.42
CA ILE A 116 9.10 8.30 1.27
C ILE A 116 9.20 9.36 2.37
N ASN A 117 8.08 9.97 2.71
CA ASN A 117 7.93 10.79 3.89
C ASN A 117 6.63 10.48 4.64
N ALA A 118 6.59 10.87 5.91
CA ALA A 118 5.41 10.77 6.73
C ALA A 118 5.09 12.09 7.45
N THR A 119 3.82 12.28 7.77
CA THR A 119 3.34 13.38 8.63
C THR A 119 2.49 12.80 9.74
N LEU A 120 2.90 13.07 10.98
CA LEU A 120 2.21 12.63 12.19
C LEU A 120 1.22 13.71 12.63
N SER A 121 0.01 13.32 12.98
CA SER A 121 -0.93 14.26 13.60
C SER A 121 -0.50 14.62 15.02
N GLY A 122 -0.28 15.92 15.28
CA GLY A 122 0.04 16.42 16.61
C GLY A 122 1.51 16.31 17.01
N ALA A 123 2.41 16.06 16.05
CA ALA A 123 3.85 16.04 16.28
C ALA A 123 4.59 16.81 15.16
N ASP A 124 5.71 17.43 15.52
CA ASP A 124 6.53 18.24 14.59
C ASP A 124 7.55 17.42 13.79
N ASN A 125 7.63 16.11 14.06
CA ASN A 125 8.53 15.20 13.34
C ASN A 125 8.29 15.26 11.84
N ARG A 126 9.38 15.16 11.07
CA ARG A 126 9.36 15.09 9.61
C ARG A 126 10.07 13.82 9.12
N PRO A 127 9.50 12.63 9.40
CA PRO A 127 10.00 11.38 8.86
C PRO A 127 10.22 11.42 7.36
N TRP A 128 11.38 10.95 6.94
CA TRP A 128 11.67 10.66 5.55
C TRP A 128 12.62 9.48 5.42
N GLY A 129 12.63 8.85 4.26
CA GLY A 129 13.54 7.77 3.94
C GLY A 129 13.69 7.53 2.44
N GLU A 130 14.76 6.86 2.09
CA GLU A 130 15.07 6.49 0.70
C GLU A 130 15.47 5.02 0.62
N ALA A 131 15.10 4.36 -0.47
CA ALA A 131 15.51 2.98 -0.75
C ALA A 131 15.68 2.73 -2.23
N GLN A 132 16.46 1.68 -2.52
CA GLN A 132 16.44 1.04 -3.82
C GLN A 132 15.38 -0.07 -3.78
N CYS A 133 14.53 -0.13 -4.80
CA CYS A 133 13.53 -1.18 -4.93
C CYS A 133 13.90 -2.16 -6.04
N LYS A 134 13.26 -3.32 -5.97
CA LYS A 134 13.27 -4.36 -7.01
C LYS A 134 11.83 -4.78 -7.31
N VAL A 135 11.59 -5.13 -8.57
CA VAL A 135 10.32 -5.74 -8.99
C VAL A 135 10.35 -7.22 -8.64
N LEU A 136 9.32 -7.69 -7.95
CA LEU A 136 9.04 -9.09 -7.71
C LEU A 136 8.02 -9.54 -8.77
N LYS A 137 8.38 -10.56 -9.55
CA LYS A 137 7.50 -11.22 -10.52
C LYS A 137 6.98 -12.52 -9.95
#